data_AF-A0A7K0C066-F1
#
_entry.id   AF-A0A7K0C066-F1
#
_cell.length_a   1.000
_cell.length_b   1.000
_cell.length_c   1.000
_cell.angle_alpha   90.00
_cell.angle_beta   90.00
_cell.angle_gamma   90.00
#
_symmetry.space_group_name_H-M   'P 1'
#
loop_
_entity.id
_entity.type
_entity.pdbx_description
1 polymer ?
#
loop_
_entity_poly.entity_id
_entity_poly.type
_entity_poly.pdbx_seq_one_letter_code
_entity_poly.pdbx_strand_id
1 'polypeptide(L)'
;MITKLRRIAGFDLTGMASLALWVARRRHGVPPGATAVPYSGAQTAMTSLFLFAMVVELFAVEILLRAFDAPAGLRAFFLFLDGYTVLAVLAVIASCVTRPHVVSPDGLRIRYGAFLDVRVPRERIASVRKIRRFDENGHVGVTDGRLAVAVASQTNVLIELTRPITIVRPLGARAEVHAIRFYADVPGPLLAEIAAWSAEESVRVRPDLMGER
;
A
#
# COMPACT_ATOMS: atom_id res chain seq x y z
N MET A 1 4.78 -8.28 -23.17
CA MET A 1 3.77 -7.19 -23.19
C MET A 1 2.46 -7.61 -22.52
N ILE A 2 1.84 -8.72 -22.94
CA ILE A 2 0.56 -9.25 -22.42
C ILE A 2 0.49 -9.38 -20.89
N THR A 3 1.55 -9.87 -20.24
CA THR A 3 1.59 -10.02 -18.77
C THR A 3 1.53 -8.68 -18.03
N LYS A 4 2.12 -7.60 -18.59
CA LYS A 4 2.07 -6.26 -17.99
C LYS A 4 0.67 -5.65 -18.12
N LEU A 5 0.03 -5.80 -19.29
CA LEU A 5 -1.37 -5.38 -19.50
C LEU A 5 -2.32 -6.06 -18.52
N ARG A 6 -2.18 -7.38 -18.32
CA ARG A 6 -2.98 -8.11 -17.31
C ARG A 6 -2.79 -7.57 -15.90
N ARG A 7 -1.58 -7.11 -15.55
CA ARG A 7 -1.34 -6.49 -14.23
C ARG A 7 -1.96 -5.11 -14.12
N ILE A 8 -1.87 -4.29 -15.17
CA ILE A 8 -2.53 -2.98 -15.21
C ILE A 8 -4.05 -3.15 -15.05
N ALA A 9 -4.66 -4.05 -15.82
CA ALA A 9 -6.08 -4.39 -15.67
C ALA A 9 -6.41 -4.93 -14.28
N GLY A 10 -5.52 -5.75 -13.70
CA GLY A 10 -5.67 -6.23 -12.32
C GLY A 10 -5.63 -5.13 -11.28
N PHE A 11 -4.82 -4.09 -11.48
CA PHE A 11 -4.79 -2.91 -10.62
C PHE A 11 -6.06 -2.10 -10.72
N ASP A 12 -6.57 -1.90 -11.94
CA ASP A 12 -7.82 -1.18 -12.15
C ASP A 12 -9.00 -1.92 -11.48
N LEU A 13 -9.15 -3.22 -11.73
CA LEU A 13 -10.17 -4.06 -11.08
C LEU A 13 -10.06 -4.04 -9.55
N THR A 14 -8.85 -4.16 -9.02
CA THR A 14 -8.61 -4.13 -7.57
C THR A 14 -8.92 -2.75 -6.99
N GLY A 15 -8.61 -1.69 -7.72
CA GLY A 15 -8.96 -0.31 -7.38
C GLY A 15 -10.47 -0.09 -7.35
N MET A 16 -11.20 -0.52 -8.40
CA MET A 16 -12.66 -0.41 -8.47
C MET A 16 -13.34 -1.22 -7.37
N ALA A 17 -12.87 -2.43 -7.07
CA ALA A 17 -13.35 -3.19 -5.91
C ALA A 17 -13.07 -2.47 -4.60
N SER A 18 -11.96 -1.74 -4.50
CA SER A 18 -11.61 -0.94 -3.33
C SER A 18 -12.50 0.30 -3.19
N LEU A 19 -12.98 0.89 -4.29
CA LEU A 19 -14.02 1.92 -4.25
C LEU A 19 -15.31 1.40 -3.63
N ALA A 20 -15.79 0.25 -4.09
CA ALA A 20 -16.99 -0.38 -3.53
C ALA A 20 -16.83 -0.65 -2.01
N LEU A 21 -15.66 -1.15 -1.60
CA LEU A 21 -15.35 -1.32 -0.17
C LEU A 21 -15.33 0.00 0.60
N TRP A 22 -14.76 1.05 0.01
CA TRP A 22 -14.67 2.37 0.65
C TRP A 22 -16.04 2.98 0.87
N VAL A 23 -16.90 2.94 -0.15
CA VAL A 23 -18.32 3.36 -0.06
C VAL A 23 -19.08 2.54 0.98
N ALA A 24 -18.86 1.23 1.02
CA ALA A 24 -19.45 0.34 2.03
C ALA A 24 -18.81 0.48 3.42
N ARG A 25 -17.81 1.36 3.61
CA ARG A 25 -17.01 1.53 4.83
C ARG A 25 -16.38 0.22 5.35
N ARG A 26 -16.00 -0.67 4.43
CA ARG A 26 -15.34 -1.96 4.71
C ARG A 26 -13.84 -1.90 4.40
N ARG A 27 -13.08 -2.76 5.08
CA ARG A 27 -11.64 -2.95 4.84
C ARG A 27 -11.38 -4.31 4.23
N HIS A 28 -10.33 -4.41 3.42
CA HIS A 28 -9.95 -5.65 2.76
C HIS A 28 -8.87 -6.40 3.53
N GLY A 29 -9.13 -7.68 3.79
CA GLY A 29 -8.13 -8.64 4.27
C GLY A 29 -7.50 -8.26 5.59
N VAL A 30 -8.34 -7.84 6.55
CA VAL A 30 -8.04 -7.67 7.98
C VAL A 30 -8.81 -8.79 8.72
N PRO A 31 -8.16 -9.91 9.07
CA PRO A 31 -8.79 -11.01 9.80
C PRO A 31 -9.24 -10.60 11.22
N PRO A 32 -10.17 -11.33 11.84
CA PRO A 32 -10.46 -11.18 13.27
C PRO A 32 -9.18 -11.37 14.11
N GLY A 33 -8.96 -10.49 15.09
CA GLY A 33 -7.75 -10.52 15.94
C GLY A 33 -6.49 -9.93 15.29
N ALA A 34 -6.56 -9.43 14.06
CA ALA A 34 -5.45 -8.74 13.41
C ALA A 34 -5.54 -7.22 13.56
N THR A 35 -4.40 -6.55 13.73
CA THR A 35 -4.32 -5.09 13.83
C THR A 35 -4.13 -4.47 12.45
N ALA A 36 -5.08 -3.61 12.06
CA ALA A 36 -4.96 -2.78 10.87
C ALA A 36 -4.10 -1.54 11.15
N VAL A 37 -3.07 -1.32 10.33
CA VAL A 37 -2.13 -0.21 10.46
C VAL A 37 -2.23 0.68 9.21
N PRO A 38 -2.92 1.84 9.32
CA PRO A 38 -3.01 2.81 8.23
C PRO A 38 -1.65 3.39 7.84
N TYR A 39 -1.51 3.77 6.58
CA TYR A 39 -0.31 4.43 6.03
C TYR A 39 -0.64 5.57 5.07
N SER A 40 -1.89 5.73 4.65
CA SER A 40 -2.23 6.62 3.54
C SER A 40 -2.36 8.08 3.97
N GLY A 41 -2.42 8.39 5.27
CA GLY A 41 -2.75 9.71 5.78
C GLY A 41 -1.91 10.84 5.18
N ALA A 42 -0.58 10.64 5.13
CA ALA A 42 0.35 11.63 4.56
C ALA A 42 0.16 11.88 3.05
N GLN A 43 -0.27 10.87 2.28
CA GLN A 43 -0.47 10.99 0.82
C GLN A 43 -1.88 11.44 0.46
N THR A 44 -2.89 11.05 1.25
CA THR A 44 -4.29 11.30 0.91
C THR A 44 -4.58 12.79 0.75
N ALA A 45 -4.02 13.66 1.60
CA ALA A 45 -4.25 15.10 1.48
C ALA A 45 -3.80 15.67 0.13
N MET A 46 -2.55 15.40 -0.27
CA MET A 46 -2.00 15.87 -1.55
C MET A 46 -2.78 15.27 -2.74
N THR A 47 -3.09 13.98 -2.67
CA THR A 47 -3.82 13.29 -3.75
C THR A 47 -5.26 13.79 -3.88
N SER A 48 -5.91 14.14 -2.76
CA SER A 48 -7.24 14.75 -2.76
C SER A 48 -7.25 16.16 -3.35
N LEU A 49 -6.21 16.96 -3.10
CA LEU A 49 -6.07 18.28 -3.72
C LEU A 49 -5.86 18.16 -5.23
N PHE A 50 -5.01 17.22 -5.66
CA PHE A 50 -4.83 16.91 -7.08
C PHE A 50 -6.14 16.44 -7.73
N LEU A 51 -6.87 15.54 -7.08
CA LEU A 51 -8.19 15.08 -7.53
C LEU A 51 -9.18 16.25 -7.66
N PHE A 52 -9.21 17.17 -6.70
CA PHE A 52 -10.04 18.37 -6.78
C PHE A 52 -9.68 19.22 -8.01
N ALA A 53 -8.38 19.44 -8.26
CA ALA A 53 -7.93 20.17 -9.44
C ALA A 53 -8.36 19.48 -10.74
N MET A 54 -8.28 18.16 -10.82
CA MET A 54 -8.76 17.39 -12.00
C MET A 54 -10.26 17.54 -12.22
N VAL A 55 -11.06 17.58 -11.16
CA VAL A 55 -12.51 17.81 -11.28
C VAL A 55 -12.79 19.22 -11.80
N VAL A 56 -12.07 20.24 -11.30
CA VAL A 56 -12.19 21.61 -11.81
C VAL A 56 -11.76 21.70 -13.29
N GLU A 57 -10.65 21.05 -13.64
CA GLU A 57 -10.14 20.95 -15.01
C GLU A 57 -11.18 20.33 -15.95
N LEU A 58 -11.80 19.22 -15.56
CA LEU A 58 -12.86 18.56 -16.34
C LEU A 58 -13.99 19.55 -16.71
N PHE A 59 -14.47 20.33 -15.73
CA PHE A 59 -15.50 21.33 -16.00
C PHE A 59 -14.98 22.48 -16.87
N ALA A 60 -13.76 22.95 -16.63
CA ALA A 60 -13.15 24.04 -17.40
C ALA A 60 -12.96 23.65 -18.87
N VAL A 61 -12.48 22.43 -19.14
CA VAL A 61 -12.30 21.90 -20.50
C VAL A 61 -13.64 21.81 -21.21
N GLU A 62 -14.68 21.28 -20.57
CA GLU A 62 -16.02 21.22 -21.18
C GLU A 62 -16.60 22.61 -21.47
N ILE A 63 -16.41 23.59 -20.58
CA ILE A 63 -16.82 24.98 -20.83
C ILE A 63 -16.06 25.58 -22.01
N LEU A 64 -14.74 25.37 -22.06
CA LEU A 64 -13.88 25.91 -23.11
C LEU A 64 -14.23 25.31 -24.48
N LEU A 65 -14.43 23.99 -24.54
CA LEU A 65 -14.82 23.32 -25.78
C LEU A 65 -16.20 23.77 -26.27
N ARG A 66 -17.14 24.08 -25.37
CA ARG A 66 -18.40 24.71 -25.75
C ARG A 66 -18.21 26.12 -26.29
N ALA A 67 -17.34 26.91 -25.65
CA ALA A 67 -17.08 28.30 -26.06
C ALA A 67 -16.42 28.42 -27.44
N PHE A 68 -15.68 27.39 -27.88
CA PHE A 68 -15.08 27.31 -29.21
C PHE A 68 -15.93 26.54 -30.24
N ASP A 69 -17.22 26.28 -29.94
CA ASP A 69 -18.12 25.53 -30.82
C ASP A 69 -17.54 24.16 -31.25
N ALA A 70 -16.81 23.51 -30.35
CA ALA A 70 -16.17 22.24 -30.64
C ALA A 70 -17.23 21.15 -30.94
N PRO A 71 -16.96 20.24 -31.91
CA PRO A 71 -17.90 19.17 -32.25
C PRO A 71 -18.27 18.31 -31.04
N ALA A 72 -19.53 17.86 -30.99
CA ALA A 72 -20.04 17.05 -29.89
C ALA A 72 -19.21 15.78 -29.64
N GLY A 73 -18.69 15.14 -30.70
CA GLY A 73 -17.82 13.97 -30.57
C GLY A 73 -16.51 14.26 -29.84
N LEU A 74 -15.89 15.43 -30.10
CA LEU A 74 -14.64 15.82 -29.43
C LEU A 74 -14.88 16.09 -27.94
N ARG A 75 -15.97 16.80 -27.63
CA ARG A 75 -16.40 17.05 -26.25
C ARG A 75 -16.67 15.77 -25.47
N ALA A 76 -17.43 14.85 -26.06
CA ALA A 76 -17.71 13.56 -25.45
C ALA A 76 -16.45 12.75 -25.18
N PHE A 77 -15.47 12.79 -26.09
CA PHE A 77 -14.18 12.13 -25.91
C PHE A 77 -13.40 12.67 -24.71
N PHE A 78 -13.22 13.99 -24.60
CA PHE A 78 -12.54 14.60 -23.45
C PHE A 78 -13.28 14.35 -22.14
N LEU A 79 -14.60 14.51 -22.13
CA LEU A 79 -15.41 14.25 -20.94
C LEU A 79 -15.26 12.80 -20.46
N PHE A 80 -15.25 11.84 -21.37
CA PHE A 80 -15.02 10.44 -21.04
C PHE A 80 -13.61 10.21 -20.48
N LEU A 81 -12.58 10.78 -21.11
CA LEU A 81 -11.19 10.63 -20.70
C LEU A 81 -10.96 11.23 -19.30
N ASP A 82 -11.40 12.46 -19.07
CA ASP A 82 -11.24 13.15 -17.79
C ASP A 82 -12.07 12.46 -16.70
N GLY A 83 -13.32 12.10 -17.00
CA GLY A 83 -14.19 11.39 -16.07
C GLY A 83 -13.62 10.03 -15.65
N TYR A 84 -13.06 9.26 -16.59
CA TYR A 84 -12.39 8.01 -16.27
C TYR A 84 -11.11 8.23 -15.44
N THR A 85 -10.33 9.28 -15.75
CA THR A 85 -9.11 9.58 -15.01
C THR A 85 -9.41 9.99 -13.57
N VAL A 86 -10.45 10.80 -13.34
CA VAL A 86 -10.98 11.14 -12.00
C VAL A 86 -11.40 9.87 -11.26
N LEU A 87 -12.13 8.97 -11.92
CA LEU A 87 -12.54 7.69 -11.33
C LEU A 87 -11.34 6.80 -10.97
N ALA A 88 -10.32 6.75 -11.83
CA ALA A 88 -9.10 5.99 -11.59
C ALA A 88 -8.31 6.53 -10.38
N VAL A 89 -8.21 7.86 -10.22
CA VAL A 89 -7.55 8.48 -9.06
C VAL A 89 -8.33 8.20 -7.77
N LEU A 90 -9.66 8.29 -7.82
CA LEU A 90 -10.53 7.86 -6.72
C LEU A 90 -10.27 6.39 -6.35
N ALA A 91 -10.13 5.52 -7.34
CA ALA A 91 -9.82 4.10 -7.14
C ALA A 91 -8.47 3.88 -6.45
N VAL A 92 -7.46 4.69 -6.78
CA VAL A 92 -6.16 4.68 -6.11
C VAL A 92 -6.31 5.07 -4.64
N ILE A 93 -6.97 6.21 -4.34
CA ILE A 93 -7.19 6.68 -2.96
C ILE A 93 -7.93 5.60 -2.15
N ALA A 94 -9.04 5.08 -2.70
CA ALA A 94 -9.84 4.05 -2.06
C ALA A 94 -9.03 2.77 -1.81
N SER A 95 -8.17 2.37 -2.75
CA SER A 95 -7.29 1.21 -2.58
C SER A 95 -6.30 1.40 -1.43
N CYS A 96 -5.70 2.58 -1.29
CA CYS A 96 -4.77 2.88 -0.20
C CYS A 96 -5.49 2.90 1.17
N VAL A 97 -6.69 3.49 1.23
CA VAL A 97 -7.48 3.61 2.47
C VAL A 97 -8.05 2.27 2.94
N THR A 98 -8.58 1.46 2.02
CA THR A 98 -9.27 0.20 2.37
C THR A 98 -8.34 -1.00 2.55
N ARG A 99 -7.07 -0.88 2.12
CA ARG A 99 -6.06 -1.93 2.22
C ARG A 99 -4.89 -1.45 3.10
N PRO A 100 -5.09 -1.35 4.42
CA PRO A 100 -4.02 -1.02 5.35
C PRO A 100 -2.97 -2.15 5.39
N HIS A 101 -1.82 -1.87 6.01
CA HIS A 101 -0.96 -2.93 6.49
C HIS A 101 -1.69 -3.72 7.57
N VAL A 102 -1.34 -4.99 7.73
CA VAL A 102 -2.00 -5.86 8.71
C VAL A 102 -0.95 -6.61 9.50
N VAL A 103 -0.98 -6.46 10.81
CA VAL A 103 -0.23 -7.29 11.76
C VAL A 103 -1.19 -8.38 12.25
N SER A 104 -0.75 -9.62 12.22
CA SER A 104 -1.53 -10.78 12.65
C SER A 104 -0.63 -11.77 13.38
N PRO A 105 -1.16 -12.73 14.14
CA PRO A 105 -0.34 -13.73 14.84
C PRO A 105 0.63 -14.50 13.92
N ASP A 106 0.25 -14.69 12.66
CA ASP A 106 1.02 -15.41 11.64
C ASP A 106 2.13 -14.55 10.98
N GLY A 107 2.09 -13.23 11.16
CA GLY A 107 3.08 -12.32 10.59
C GLY A 107 2.49 -10.98 10.10
N LEU A 108 3.27 -10.31 9.26
CA LEU A 108 3.00 -8.96 8.77
C LEU A 108 2.66 -8.95 7.28
N ARG A 109 1.59 -8.25 6.92
CA ARG A 109 1.21 -7.98 5.54
C ARG A 109 1.42 -6.50 5.22
N ILE A 110 2.41 -6.22 4.38
CA ILE A 110 2.79 -4.88 3.94
C ILE A 110 2.13 -4.61 2.59
N ARG A 111 1.42 -3.50 2.45
CA ARG A 111 0.63 -3.18 1.26
C ARG A 111 0.87 -1.75 0.77
N TYR A 112 0.63 -1.56 -0.52
CA TYR A 112 0.47 -0.24 -1.12
C TYR A 112 -0.67 -0.28 -2.14
N GLY A 113 -1.84 0.15 -1.72
CA GLY A 113 -3.09 0.14 -2.47
C GLY A 113 -3.37 -1.18 -3.17
N ALA A 114 -3.76 -1.08 -4.44
CA ALA A 114 -3.88 -2.20 -5.36
C ALA A 114 -2.53 -2.71 -5.90
N PHE A 115 -1.43 -1.97 -5.69
CA PHE A 115 -0.18 -2.11 -6.43
C PHE A 115 0.81 -3.10 -5.81
N LEU A 116 0.79 -3.25 -4.48
CA LEU A 116 1.72 -4.11 -3.76
C LEU A 116 1.02 -4.82 -2.60
N ASP A 117 1.33 -6.11 -2.46
CA ASP A 117 0.93 -6.92 -1.32
C ASP A 117 2.04 -7.94 -1.01
N VAL A 118 2.74 -7.72 0.09
CA VAL A 118 3.85 -8.56 0.56
C VAL A 118 3.47 -9.16 1.90
N ARG A 119 3.52 -10.49 1.99
CA ARG A 119 3.35 -11.22 3.25
C ARG A 119 4.72 -11.61 3.77
N VAL A 120 4.99 -11.23 5.00
CA VAL A 120 6.21 -11.55 5.74
C VAL A 120 5.80 -12.42 6.92
N PRO A 121 6.11 -13.73 6.88
CA PRO A 121 5.84 -14.62 8.00
C PRO A 121 6.58 -14.17 9.27
N ARG A 122 5.99 -14.41 10.45
CA ARG A 122 6.57 -14.04 11.74
C ARG A 122 7.99 -14.60 11.91
N GLU A 123 8.22 -15.85 11.55
CA GLU A 123 9.50 -16.54 11.64
C GLU A 123 10.59 -16.01 10.70
N ARG A 124 10.22 -15.14 9.75
CA ARG A 124 11.16 -14.48 8.84
C ARG A 124 11.62 -13.13 9.36
N ILE A 125 11.03 -12.59 10.42
CA ILE A 125 11.35 -11.27 10.94
C ILE A 125 12.47 -11.40 11.98
N ALA A 126 13.66 -10.91 11.63
CA ALA A 126 14.82 -10.91 12.53
C ALA A 126 14.75 -9.74 13.51
N SER A 127 14.42 -8.55 13.00
CA SER A 127 14.32 -7.33 13.80
C SER A 127 13.31 -6.37 13.20
N VAL A 128 12.69 -5.56 14.05
CA VAL A 128 11.88 -4.41 13.62
C VAL A 128 12.36 -3.17 14.38
N ARG A 129 12.51 -2.06 13.68
CA ARG A 129 12.96 -0.80 14.28
C ARG A 129 12.30 0.40 13.63
N LYS A 130 12.08 1.43 14.44
CA LYS A 130 11.68 2.74 13.96
C LYS A 130 12.87 3.40 13.27
N ILE A 131 12.64 3.94 12.08
CA ILE A 131 13.61 4.74 11.34
C ILE A 131 12.96 6.08 10.95
N ARG A 132 13.74 6.99 10.38
CA ARG A 132 13.25 8.22 9.76
C ARG A 132 14.03 8.43 8.47
N ARG A 133 13.37 8.26 7.33
CA ARG A 133 13.97 8.39 6.01
C ARG A 133 13.02 9.16 5.09
N PHE A 134 13.55 10.13 4.33
CA PHE A 134 12.79 11.11 3.54
C PHE A 134 13.26 11.22 2.07
N ASP A 135 14.16 10.32 1.63
CA ASP A 135 14.84 10.33 0.34
C ASP A 135 14.44 9.13 -0.53
N GLU A 136 13.22 8.61 -0.36
CA GLU A 136 12.74 7.48 -1.15
C GLU A 136 12.21 7.96 -2.52
N ASN A 137 12.74 7.36 -3.58
CA ASN A 137 12.33 7.65 -4.95
C ASN A 137 11.11 6.81 -5.34
N GLY A 138 9.93 7.44 -5.35
CA GLY A 138 8.67 6.80 -5.67
C GLY A 138 8.09 5.94 -4.54
N HIS A 139 6.93 5.33 -4.79
CA HIS A 139 6.16 4.64 -3.75
C HIS A 139 6.64 3.21 -3.47
N VAL A 140 7.09 2.48 -4.49
CA VAL A 140 7.54 1.09 -4.36
C VAL A 140 8.84 0.90 -5.13
N GLY A 141 9.94 0.78 -4.39
CA GLY A 141 11.28 0.62 -4.92
C GLY A 141 11.95 -0.64 -4.41
N VAL A 142 12.82 -1.24 -5.22
CA VAL A 142 13.74 -2.28 -4.75
C VAL A 142 15.14 -1.89 -5.18
N THR A 143 16.03 -1.71 -4.20
CA THR A 143 17.43 -1.33 -4.41
C THR A 143 18.29 -2.17 -3.49
N ASP A 144 19.32 -2.82 -4.02
CA ASP A 144 20.27 -3.66 -3.28
C ASP A 144 19.62 -4.67 -2.34
N GLY A 145 18.57 -5.37 -2.81
CA GLY A 145 17.84 -6.36 -2.01
C GLY A 145 17.01 -5.76 -0.86
N ARG A 146 16.74 -4.45 -0.89
CA ARG A 146 15.88 -3.75 0.07
C ARG A 146 14.62 -3.25 -0.61
N LEU A 147 13.46 -3.68 -0.12
CA LEU A 147 12.16 -3.13 -0.53
C LEU A 147 11.90 -1.83 0.23
N ALA A 148 11.53 -0.78 -0.48
CA ALA A 148 10.99 0.45 0.09
C ALA A 148 9.53 0.62 -0.34
N VAL A 149 8.64 0.78 0.63
CA VAL A 149 7.21 1.11 0.46
C VAL A 149 6.96 2.47 1.08
N ALA A 150 7.23 3.51 0.30
CA ALA A 150 7.23 4.88 0.76
C ALA A 150 5.88 5.57 0.53
N VAL A 151 5.54 6.48 1.45
CA VAL A 151 4.40 7.37 1.34
C VAL A 151 4.92 8.78 1.57
N ALA A 152 4.55 9.73 0.70
CA ALA A 152 5.07 11.10 0.73
C ALA A 152 6.62 11.15 0.80
N SER A 153 7.28 10.28 0.02
CA SER A 153 8.75 10.09 -0.03
C SER A 153 9.40 9.62 1.28
N GLN A 154 8.61 9.05 2.19
CA GLN A 154 9.06 8.68 3.53
C GLN A 154 8.90 7.21 3.85
N THR A 155 9.80 6.69 4.68
CA THR A 155 9.63 5.43 5.41
C THR A 155 10.00 5.63 6.88
N ASN A 156 9.29 4.94 7.78
CA ASN A 156 9.48 5.11 9.22
C ASN A 156 9.56 3.79 10.01
N VAL A 157 9.42 2.66 9.34
CA VAL A 157 9.67 1.32 9.88
C VAL A 157 10.65 0.59 8.98
N LEU A 158 11.60 -0.11 9.59
CA LEU A 158 12.51 -1.05 8.94
C LEU A 158 12.34 -2.42 9.58
N ILE A 159 12.24 -3.43 8.73
CA ILE A 159 12.30 -4.84 9.07
C ILE A 159 13.51 -5.46 8.40
N GLU A 160 14.27 -6.21 9.19
CA GLU A 160 15.32 -7.09 8.69
C GLU A 160 14.84 -8.53 8.75
N LEU A 161 15.17 -9.30 7.71
CA LEU A 161 14.68 -10.66 7.56
C LEU A 161 15.77 -11.67 7.92
N THR A 162 15.38 -12.76 8.58
CA THR A 162 16.31 -13.88 8.91
C THR A 162 16.81 -14.58 7.65
N ARG A 163 15.96 -14.65 6.62
CA ARG A 163 16.28 -15.16 5.28
C ARG A 163 15.58 -14.30 4.22
N PRO A 164 16.18 -14.15 3.02
CA PRO A 164 15.54 -13.42 1.95
C PRO A 164 14.16 -14.01 1.59
N ILE A 165 13.22 -13.14 1.23
CA ILE A 165 11.94 -13.55 0.66
C ILE A 165 11.82 -13.05 -0.78
N THR A 166 11.18 -13.84 -1.64
CA THR A 166 10.87 -13.40 -3.01
C THR A 166 9.58 -12.57 -2.99
N ILE A 167 9.66 -11.33 -3.46
CA ILE A 167 8.51 -10.46 -3.67
C ILE A 167 8.21 -10.29 -5.15
N VAL A 168 6.98 -9.88 -5.45
CA VAL A 168 6.56 -9.48 -6.80
C VAL A 168 6.35 -7.98 -6.80
N ARG A 169 7.16 -7.27 -7.58
CA ARG A 169 7.02 -5.83 -7.84
C ARG A 169 5.71 -5.56 -8.59
N PRO A 170 5.17 -4.34 -8.56
CA PRO A 170 3.88 -4.03 -9.18
C PRO A 170 3.76 -4.53 -10.64
N LEU A 171 4.77 -4.30 -11.47
CA LEU A 171 4.76 -4.71 -12.88
C LEU A 171 5.20 -6.17 -13.12
N GLY A 172 5.26 -7.00 -12.07
CA GLY A 172 5.45 -8.44 -12.15
C GLY A 172 6.90 -8.94 -12.05
N ALA A 173 7.88 -8.04 -12.05
CA ALA A 173 9.27 -8.40 -11.81
C ALA A 173 9.43 -9.00 -10.40
N ARG A 174 10.16 -10.10 -10.29
CA ARG A 174 10.49 -10.71 -8.99
C ARG A 174 11.79 -10.12 -8.45
N ALA A 175 11.89 -10.00 -7.14
CA ALA A 175 13.11 -9.62 -6.47
C ALA A 175 13.21 -10.37 -5.14
N GLU A 176 14.42 -10.79 -4.78
CA GLU A 176 14.70 -11.24 -3.42
C GLU A 176 15.05 -10.05 -2.56
N VAL A 177 14.47 -9.99 -1.37
CA VAL A 177 14.71 -8.92 -0.40
C VAL A 177 15.07 -9.48 0.95
N HIS A 178 16.07 -8.89 1.59
CA HIS A 178 16.52 -9.22 2.95
C HIS A 178 16.11 -8.15 3.97
N ALA A 179 15.66 -6.99 3.51
CA ALA A 179 15.12 -5.93 4.36
C ALA A 179 13.96 -5.21 3.69
N ILE A 180 13.02 -4.73 4.50
CA ILE A 180 11.84 -4.01 4.04
C ILE A 180 11.68 -2.74 4.86
N ARG A 181 11.62 -1.59 4.18
CA ARG A 181 11.24 -0.31 4.75
C ARG A 181 9.85 0.04 4.31
N PHE A 182 9.04 0.54 5.22
CA PHE A 182 7.70 1.02 4.88
C PHE A 182 7.27 2.18 5.76
N TYR A 183 6.24 2.89 5.31
CA TYR A 183 5.59 3.93 6.07
C TYR A 183 4.33 3.40 6.76
N ALA A 184 4.11 3.84 8.00
CA ALA A 184 2.87 3.69 8.75
C ALA A 184 2.53 5.02 9.43
N ASP A 185 1.25 5.44 9.44
CA ASP A 185 0.84 6.72 10.05
C ASP A 185 1.20 6.75 11.54
N VAL A 186 0.94 5.63 12.24
CA VAL A 186 1.28 5.43 13.65
C VAL A 186 2.03 4.10 13.81
N PRO A 187 3.38 4.08 13.81
CA PRO A 187 4.14 2.83 13.84
C PRO A 187 4.19 2.19 15.24
N GLY A 188 3.86 2.92 16.31
CA GLY A 188 4.01 2.45 17.71
C GLY A 188 3.30 1.12 18.01
N PRO A 189 1.98 1.00 17.76
CA PRO A 189 1.24 -0.24 18.00
C PRO A 189 1.81 -1.43 17.24
N LEU A 190 2.21 -1.23 15.98
CA LEU A 190 2.85 -2.27 15.17
C LEU A 190 4.16 -2.76 15.79
N LEU A 191 5.00 -1.83 16.25
CA LEU A 191 6.28 -2.17 16.89
C LEU A 191 6.06 -2.94 18.20
N ALA A 192 5.06 -2.55 18.98
CA ALA A 192 4.72 -3.22 20.23
C ALA A 192 4.21 -4.65 20.01
N GLU A 193 3.33 -4.85 19.01
CA GLU A 193 2.80 -6.17 18.68
C GLU A 193 3.89 -7.12 18.18
N ILE A 194 4.80 -6.64 17.32
CA ILE A 194 5.95 -7.44 16.87
C ILE A 194 6.93 -7.70 18.02
N ALA A 195 7.16 -6.74 18.91
CA ALA A 195 8.03 -6.96 20.07
C ALA A 195 7.46 -8.02 21.04
N ALA A 196 6.13 -8.07 21.20
CA ALA A 196 5.47 -9.10 22.00
C ALA A 196 5.73 -10.53 21.46
N TRP A 197 5.90 -10.68 20.15
CA TRP A 197 6.23 -11.98 19.55
C TRP A 197 7.55 -12.54 20.06
N SER A 198 8.56 -11.69 20.21
CA SER A 198 9.87 -12.10 20.73
C SER A 198 9.81 -12.47 22.21
N ALA A 199 8.96 -11.79 22.99
CA ALA A 199 8.73 -12.12 24.39
C ALA A 199 8.06 -13.50 24.54
N GLU A 200 7.02 -13.79 23.76
CA GLU A 200 6.34 -15.08 23.74
C GLU A 200 7.25 -16.24 23.34
N GLU A 201 8.14 -16.02 22.36
CA GLU A 201 9.10 -17.02 21.91
C GLU A 201 10.15 -17.30 23.00
N SER A 202 10.62 -16.27 23.71
CA SER A 202 11.53 -16.43 24.86
C SER A 202 10.88 -17.19 26.03
N VAL A 203 9.57 -17.01 26.22
CA VAL A 203 8.77 -17.72 27.22
C VAL A 203 8.49 -19.16 26.80
N ARG A 204 8.36 -19.46 25.50
CA ARG A 204 8.13 -20.82 24.97
C ARG A 204 9.38 -21.70 24.99
N VAL A 205 10.58 -21.11 24.91
CA VAL A 205 11.89 -21.81 24.92
C VAL A 205 12.44 -22.04 26.35
N ARG A 206 11.78 -21.48 27.38
CA ARG A 206 12.17 -21.63 28.79
C ARG A 206 11.44 -22.69 29.66
N PRO A 207 10.26 -23.24 29.33
CA PRO A 207 9.55 -24.19 30.20
C PRO A 207 10.17 -25.59 30.18
N ASP A 208 10.96 -25.89 29.16
CA ASP A 208 11.72 -27.13 28.93
C ASP A 208 12.98 -27.27 29.79
N LEU A 209 13.37 -26.23 30.55
CA LEU A 209 14.53 -26.26 31.46
C LEU A 209 14.16 -26.33 32.96
N MET A 210 12.87 -26.40 33.31
CA MET A 210 12.42 -26.52 34.71
C MET A 210 11.80 -27.89 35.06
N GLY A 211 11.90 -28.86 34.15
CA GLY A 211 11.32 -30.20 34.29
C GLY A 211 12.30 -31.34 34.56
N GLU A 212 13.42 -31.10 35.26
CA GLU A 212 14.25 -32.18 35.82
C GLU A 212 14.83 -31.74 37.17
N ARG A 213 14.07 -31.95 38.25
CA ARG A 213 14.57 -32.16 39.62
C ARG A 213 13.61 -33.05 40.40
#